data_AF-A0A443N4N4-F1
#
_entry.id   AF-A0A443N4N4-F1
#
_cell.length_a   1.000
_cell.length_b   1.000
_cell.length_c   1.000
_cell.angle_alpha   90.00
_cell.angle_beta   90.00
_cell.angle_gamma   90.00
#
_symmetry.space_group_name_H-M   'P 1'
#
loop_
_entity.id
_entity.type
_entity.pdbx_description
1 polymer ?
#
loop_
_entity_poly.entity_id
_entity_poly.type
_entity_poly.pdbx_seq_one_letter_code
_entity_poly.pdbx_strand_id
1 'polypeptide(L)'
;MGNFLELLQVIANQNEATKSVILENAPENLKLSSLKIQKEIVNVASMETTQAIISKLGDASFALLVNESRDISMKEQMVVVLRYVDERGYVIERFLLV
;
A
#
# COMPACT_ATOMS: atom_id res chain seq x y z
N MET A 1 -8.79 5.97 -8.23
CA MET A 1 -7.54 6.54 -7.69
C MET A 1 -7.87 7.04 -6.29
N GLY A 2 -7.12 6.60 -5.27
CA GLY A 2 -7.29 7.14 -3.92
C GLY A 2 -6.85 8.61 -3.86
N ASN A 3 -6.93 9.23 -2.68
CA ASN A 3 -6.53 10.61 -2.52
C ASN A 3 -4.99 10.76 -2.43
N PHE A 4 -4.32 10.64 -3.58
CA PHE A 4 -2.86 10.74 -3.68
C PHE A 4 -2.32 12.10 -3.22
N LEU A 5 -3.11 13.17 -3.35
CA LEU A 5 -2.74 14.49 -2.85
C LEU A 5 -2.73 14.54 -1.32
N GLU A 6 -3.72 13.94 -0.64
CA GLU A 6 -3.69 13.77 0.81
C GLU A 6 -2.49 12.95 1.26
N LEU A 7 -2.13 11.88 0.54
CA LEU A 7 -0.92 11.10 0.83
C LEU A 7 0.34 11.99 0.75
N LEU A 8 0.46 12.80 -0.30
CA LEU A 8 1.57 13.75 -0.43
C LEU A 8 1.57 14.79 0.69
N GLN A 9 0.40 15.25 1.15
CA GLN A 9 0.30 16.17 2.31
C GLN A 9 0.78 15.50 3.60
N VAL A 10 0.39 14.26 3.86
CA VAL A 10 0.87 13.50 5.03
C VAL A 10 2.38 13.34 4.98
N ILE A 11 2.95 13.01 3.82
CA ILE A 11 4.41 12.86 3.63
C ILE A 11 5.12 14.20 3.82
N ALA A 12 4.59 15.30 3.27
CA ALA A 12 5.14 16.65 3.48
C ALA A 12 5.19 17.02 4.96
N ASN A 13 4.15 16.68 5.73
CA ASN A 13 4.08 17.00 7.16
C ASN A 13 5.07 16.20 8.02
N GLN A 14 5.59 15.09 7.50
CA GLN A 14 6.56 14.25 8.20
C GLN A 14 8.02 14.62 7.91
N ASN A 15 8.30 15.30 6.80
CA ASN A 15 9.65 15.59 6.35
C ASN A 15 9.74 16.94 5.65
N GLU A 16 10.40 17.90 6.32
CA GLU A 16 10.61 19.26 5.80
C GLU A 16 11.41 19.29 4.48
N ALA A 17 12.36 18.37 4.28
CA ALA A 17 13.08 18.28 3.00
C ALA A 17 12.12 17.85 1.88
N THR A 18 11.25 16.89 2.13
CA THR A 18 10.24 16.46 1.15
C THR A 18 9.22 17.56 0.88
N LYS A 19 8.75 18.26 1.92
CA LYS A 19 7.82 19.39 1.81
C LYS A 19 8.31 20.50 0.88
N SER A 20 9.63 20.73 0.85
CA SER A 20 10.25 21.75 0.01
C SER A 20 10.23 21.44 -1.49
N VAL A 21 9.84 20.23 -1.90
CA VAL A 21 9.90 19.78 -3.31
C VAL A 21 8.62 19.14 -3.84
N ILE A 22 7.53 19.13 -3.05
CA ILE A 22 6.23 18.56 -3.47
C ILE A 22 5.09 19.57 -3.33
N LEU A 23 3.91 19.22 -3.86
CA LEU A 23 2.69 20.06 -3.83
C LEU A 23 2.94 21.44 -4.44
N GLU A 24 2.71 22.52 -3.70
CA GLU A 24 2.89 23.90 -4.15
C GLU A 24 4.36 24.25 -4.41
N ASN A 25 5.31 23.51 -3.82
CA ASN A 25 6.75 23.69 -4.02
C ASN A 25 7.32 22.76 -5.10
N ALA A 26 6.48 22.02 -5.82
CA ALA A 26 6.92 21.10 -6.85
C ALA A 26 7.55 21.85 -8.04
N PRO A 27 8.75 21.43 -8.51
CA PRO A 27 9.30 21.99 -9.74
C PRO A 27 8.41 21.61 -10.94
N GLU A 28 8.39 22.45 -11.97
CA GLU A 28 7.46 22.32 -13.12
C GLU A 28 7.56 20.97 -13.86
N ASN A 29 8.71 20.30 -13.77
CA ASN A 29 8.96 19.01 -14.40
C ASN A 29 8.57 17.80 -13.52
N LEU A 30 8.05 18.01 -12.31
CA LEU A 30 7.66 16.93 -11.40
C LEU A 30 6.39 16.22 -11.86
N LYS A 31 6.50 14.92 -12.14
CA LYS A 31 5.41 14.11 -12.72
C LYS A 31 4.70 13.19 -11.71
N LEU A 32 4.85 13.43 -10.42
CA LEU A 32 4.26 12.59 -9.36
C LEU A 32 2.73 12.49 -9.46
N SER A 33 2.06 13.55 -9.91
CA SER A 33 0.61 13.55 -10.12
C SER A 33 0.16 12.85 -11.41
N SER A 34 1.09 12.49 -12.30
CA SER A 34 0.73 11.81 -13.55
C SER A 34 0.25 10.38 -13.31
N LEU A 35 -0.79 9.95 -14.03
CA LEU A 35 -1.39 8.62 -13.90
C LEU A 35 -0.36 7.49 -14.04
N LYS A 36 0.58 7.62 -14.97
CA LYS A 36 1.62 6.61 -15.20
C LYS A 36 2.53 6.47 -13.98
N ILE A 37 3.05 7.59 -13.46
CA ILE A 37 3.95 7.59 -12.32
C ILE A 37 3.23 7.13 -11.05
N GLN A 38 1.98 7.55 -10.81
CA GLN A 38 1.20 7.07 -9.66
C GLN A 38 1.00 5.55 -9.70
N LYS A 39 0.70 4.99 -10.89
CA LYS A 39 0.58 3.52 -11.04
C LYS A 39 1.89 2.81 -10.76
N GLU A 40 3.01 3.32 -11.25
CA GLU A 40 4.34 2.75 -10.97
C GLU A 40 4.68 2.80 -9.48
N ILE A 41 4.40 3.91 -8.80
CA ILE A 41 4.59 4.05 -7.35
C ILE A 41 3.75 3.03 -6.58
N VAL A 42 2.45 2.91 -6.91
CA VAL A 42 1.55 1.96 -6.25
C VAL A 42 2.03 0.52 -6.47
N ASN A 43 2.46 0.19 -7.69
CA ASN A 43 2.94 -1.15 -8.02
C ASN A 43 4.21 -1.50 -7.23
N VAL A 44 5.20 -0.59 -7.19
CA VAL A 44 6.44 -0.79 -6.43
C VAL A 44 6.14 -0.90 -4.93
N ALA A 45 5.32 0.01 -4.39
CA ALA A 45 4.95 -0.02 -2.97
C ALA A 45 4.22 -1.32 -2.59
N SER A 46 3.32 -1.80 -3.45
CA SER A 46 2.62 -3.08 -3.27
C SER A 46 3.59 -4.27 -3.27
N MET A 47 4.53 -4.28 -4.22
CA MET A 47 5.55 -5.32 -4.32
C MET A 47 6.46 -5.37 -3.09
N GLU A 48 7.01 -4.24 -2.67
CA GLU A 48 7.87 -4.12 -1.49
C GLU A 48 7.12 -4.53 -0.20
N THR A 49 5.86 -4.09 -0.07
CA THR A 49 5.00 -4.47 1.06
C THR A 49 4.77 -5.98 1.10
N THR A 50 4.48 -6.58 -0.05
CA THR A 50 4.24 -8.03 -0.17
C THR A 50 5.51 -8.81 0.15
N GLN A 51 6.67 -8.40 -0.36
CA GLN A 51 7.96 -9.01 -0.04
C GLN A 51 8.28 -8.92 1.46
N ALA A 52 8.01 -7.77 2.08
CA ALA A 52 8.21 -7.60 3.52
C ALA A 52 7.28 -8.49 4.36
N ILE A 53 6.03 -8.70 3.91
CA ILE A 53 5.10 -9.64 4.56
C ILE A 53 5.61 -11.07 4.44
N ILE A 54 6.01 -11.50 3.24
CA ILE A 54 6.50 -12.86 2.99
C ILE A 54 7.80 -13.13 3.77
N SER A 55 8.73 -12.17 3.76
CA SER A 55 9.99 -12.26 4.52
C SER A 55 9.74 -12.40 6.03
N LYS A 56 8.75 -11.67 6.57
CA LYS A 56 8.35 -11.80 7.99
C LYS A 56 7.63 -13.10 8.32
N LEU A 57 6.90 -13.67 7.36
CA LEU A 57 6.25 -14.97 7.53
C LEU A 57 7.30 -16.09 7.60
N GLY A 58 8.32 -16.04 6.75
CA GLY A 58 9.32 -17.10 6.63
C GLY A 58 8.67 -18.44 6.31
N ASP A 59 9.05 -19.48 7.04
CA ASP A 59 8.52 -20.85 6.89
C ASP A 59 7.32 -21.15 7.81
N ALA A 60 6.72 -20.12 8.42
CA ALA A 60 5.61 -20.32 9.34
C ALA A 60 4.35 -20.81 8.62
N SER A 61 3.60 -21.70 9.28
CA SER A 61 2.26 -22.09 8.83
C SER A 61 1.33 -20.88 8.81
N PHE A 62 0.53 -20.76 7.75
CA PHE A 62 -0.41 -19.67 7.55
C PHE A 62 -1.76 -20.18 7.05
N ALA A 63 -2.77 -19.32 7.19
CA ALA A 63 -4.08 -19.45 6.56
C ALA A 63 -4.30 -18.28 5.59
N LEU A 64 -5.00 -18.55 4.49
CA LEU A 64 -5.52 -17.53 3.59
C LEU A 64 -7.02 -17.37 3.83
N LEU A 65 -7.44 -16.15 4.13
CA LEU A 65 -8.83 -15.77 4.22
C LEU A 65 -9.17 -14.98 2.96
N VAL A 66 -10.15 -15.46 2.21
CA VAL A 66 -10.62 -14.81 0.99
C VAL A 66 -12.04 -14.35 1.22
N ASN A 67 -12.30 -13.06 1.03
CA ASN A 67 -13.63 -12.49 1.13
C ASN A 67 -14.02 -11.84 -0.18
N GLU A 68 -15.24 -12.12 -0.63
CA GLU A 68 -15.85 -11.50 -1.79
C GLU A 68 -16.94 -10.52 -1.32
N SER A 69 -16.92 -9.30 -1.85
CA SER A 69 -17.92 -8.27 -1.56
C SER A 69 -18.16 -7.41 -2.78
N ARG A 70 -19.29 -6.70 -2.85
CA ARG A 70 -19.60 -5.79 -3.95
C ARG A 70 -19.41 -4.35 -3.52
N ASP A 71 -18.80 -3.55 -4.39
CA ASP A 71 -18.69 -2.11 -4.16
C ASP A 71 -19.95 -1.35 -4.59
N ILE A 72 -19.93 -0.02 -4.36
CA ILE A 72 -21.03 0.88 -4.74
C ILE A 72 -21.32 0.89 -6.26
N SER A 73 -20.40 0.39 -7.09
CA SER A 73 -20.55 0.24 -8.53
C SER A 73 -21.02 -1.16 -8.95
N MET A 74 -21.45 -1.99 -7.99
CA MET A 74 -21.87 -3.38 -8.16
C MET A 74 -20.75 -4.29 -8.71
N LYS A 75 -19.49 -3.86 -8.62
CA LYS A 75 -18.35 -4.70 -9.01
C LYS A 75 -17.97 -5.60 -7.84
N GLU A 76 -17.79 -6.87 -8.13
CA GLU A 76 -17.23 -7.84 -7.17
C GLU A 76 -15.76 -7.49 -6.93
N GLN A 77 -15.42 -7.35 -5.65
CA GLN A 77 -14.09 -7.13 -5.14
C GLN A 77 -13.72 -8.31 -4.24
N MET A 78 -12.51 -8.81 -4.40
CA MET A 78 -11.96 -9.89 -3.60
C MET A 78 -10.83 -9.34 -2.73
N VAL A 79 -10.91 -9.59 -1.43
CA VAL A 79 -9.86 -9.26 -0.47
C VAL A 79 -9.24 -10.55 0.02
N VAL A 80 -7.91 -10.61 -0.05
CA VAL A 80 -7.12 -11.73 0.46
C VAL A 80 -6.37 -11.29 1.71
N VAL A 81 -6.52 -12.03 2.80
CA VAL A 81 -5.82 -11.80 4.06
C VAL A 81 -4.99 -13.02 4.41
N LEU A 82 -3.71 -12.78 4.67
CA LEU A 82 -2.79 -13.74 5.25
C LEU A 82 -2.91 -13.70 6.78
N ARG A 83 -3.19 -14.83 7.41
CA ARG A 83 -3.23 -14.99 8.88
C ARG A 83 -2.18 -16.02 9.32
N TYR A 84 -1.30 -15.66 10.24
CA TYR A 84 -0.27 -16.55 10.80
C TYR A 84 0.00 -16.23 12.27
N VAL A 85 0.76 -17.08 12.95
CA VAL A 85 1.23 -16.83 14.32
C VAL A 85 2.71 -16.44 14.25
N ASP A 86 3.09 -15.29 14.81
CA ASP A 86 4.49 -14.85 14.84
C ASP A 86 5.33 -15.63 15.87
N GLU A 87 6.64 -15.39 15.85
CA GLU A 87 7.59 -16.01 16.78
C GLU A 87 7.31 -15.74 18.27
N ARG A 88 6.49 -14.72 18.58
CA ARG A 88 6.07 -14.37 19.95
C ARG A 88 4.73 -15.00 20.32
N GLY A 89 4.13 -15.79 19.43
CA GLY A 89 2.83 -16.42 19.65
C GLY A 89 1.63 -15.50 19.37
N TYR A 90 1.84 -14.33 18.74
CA TYR A 90 0.74 -13.44 18.39
C TYR A 90 0.14 -13.80 17.04
N VAL A 91 -1.20 -13.77 16.97
CA VAL A 91 -1.91 -13.88 15.69
C VAL A 91 -1.72 -12.58 14.91
N ILE A 92 -1.11 -12.70 13.74
CA ILE A 92 -0.87 -11.61 12.80
C ILE A 92 -1.76 -11.77 11.58
N GLU A 93 -2.38 -10.67 11.17
CA GLU A 93 -3.16 -10.57 9.94
C GLU A 93 -2.56 -9.50 9.03
N ARG A 94 -2.43 -9.83 7.75
CA ARG A 94 -1.90 -8.94 6.72
C ARG A 94 -2.75 -9.04 5.47
N PHE A 95 -3.25 -7.90 5.00
CA PHE A 95 -3.86 -7.81 3.68
C PHE A 95 -2.79 -8.03 2.62
N LEU A 96 -3.08 -8.92 1.68
CA LEU A 96 -2.31 -9.01 0.45
C LEU A 96 -2.95 -8.05 -0.54
N LEU A 97 -2.15 -7.11 -1.04
CA LEU A 97 -2.57 -6.24 -2.13
C LEU A 97 -2.55 -7.08 -3.41
N VAL A 98 -3.73 -7.42 -3.92
CA VAL A 98 -3.94 -8.16 -5.18
C VAL A 98 -4.44 -7.21 -6.25
#